data_AF-A0A7C5C2Q3-F1
#
_entry.id   AF-A0A7C5C2Q3-F1
#
_cell.length_a   1.000
_cell.length_b   1.000
_cell.length_c   1.000
_cell.angle_alpha   90.00
_cell.angle_beta   90.00
_cell.angle_gamma   90.00
#
_symmetry.space_group_name_H-M   'P 1'
#
loop_
_entity.id
_entity.type
_entity.pdbx_description
1 polymer ?
#
loop_
_entity_poly.entity_id
_entity_poly.type
_entity_poly.pdbx_seq_one_letter_code
_entity_poly.pdbx_strand_id
1 'polypeptide(L)'
;DEYVRCIQELGFEYDKSLLIPGSSPFTTLSEDGYRDTKKFLQKKHKFSVLFALNDLMAIGAMKAIREEGLRIPDDISVVGCDNLYLSETTCPPLTTIHIPKREIGRLAMELLLEIIRGEDYRKVELFPSLVVRQSVIPLQ
;
A
#
# COMPACT_ATOMS: atom_id res chain seq x y z
N ASP A 1 6.84 -6.69 -9.26
CA ASP A 1 8.24 -7.15 -9.40
C ASP A 1 9.04 -6.97 -8.12
N GLU A 2 9.21 -5.75 -7.61
CA GLU A 2 9.98 -5.52 -6.37
C GLU A 2 9.46 -6.29 -5.15
N TYR A 3 8.14 -6.31 -4.96
CA TYR A 3 7.49 -7.14 -3.93
C TYR A 3 7.91 -8.61 -4.00
N VAL A 4 7.91 -9.20 -5.21
CA VAL A 4 8.27 -10.61 -5.41
C VAL A 4 9.73 -10.83 -5.10
N ARG A 5 10.60 -9.90 -5.53
CA ARG A 5 12.03 -9.94 -5.24
C ARG A 5 12.29 -9.92 -3.73
N CYS A 6 11.68 -8.99 -3.00
CA CYS A 6 11.83 -8.90 -1.54
C CYS A 6 11.33 -10.15 -0.81
N ILE A 7 10.18 -10.72 -1.23
CA ILE A 7 9.65 -11.96 -0.64
C ILE A 7 10.65 -13.11 -0.82
N GLN A 8 11.24 -13.25 -2.01
CA GLN A 8 12.25 -14.27 -2.30
C GLN A 8 13.57 -14.03 -1.56
N GLU A 9 14.04 -12.78 -1.47
CA GLU A 9 15.26 -12.39 -0.71
C GLU A 9 15.12 -12.66 0.80
N LEU A 10 13.89 -12.54 1.33
CA LEU A 10 13.57 -12.87 2.72
C LEU A 10 13.34 -14.38 2.95
N GLY A 11 13.46 -15.21 1.90
CA GLY A 11 13.31 -16.66 1.98
C GLY A 11 11.86 -17.17 1.99
N PHE A 12 10.88 -16.32 1.67
CA PHE A 12 9.48 -16.74 1.55
C PHE A 12 9.18 -17.23 0.13
N GLU A 13 8.33 -18.25 0.03
CA GLU A 13 7.79 -18.68 -1.26
C GLU A 13 6.75 -17.67 -1.76
N TYR A 14 6.91 -17.26 -3.02
CA TYR A 14 5.94 -16.42 -3.69
C TYR A 14 4.75 -17.26 -4.16
N ASP A 15 3.62 -17.15 -3.44
CA ASP A 15 2.36 -17.75 -3.84
C ASP A 15 1.52 -16.76 -4.66
N LYS A 16 1.41 -17.01 -5.97
CA LYS A 16 0.58 -16.23 -6.89
C LYS A 16 -0.91 -16.27 -6.53
N SER A 17 -1.36 -17.29 -5.80
CA SER A 17 -2.74 -17.40 -5.33
C SER A 17 -3.11 -16.31 -4.31
N LEU A 18 -2.11 -15.72 -3.64
CA LEU A 18 -2.28 -14.62 -2.70
C LEU A 18 -2.33 -13.24 -3.35
N LEU A 19 -2.16 -13.16 -4.67
CA LEU A 19 -2.37 -11.92 -5.40
C LEU A 19 -3.85 -11.67 -5.66
N ILE A 20 -4.30 -10.48 -5.29
CA ILE A 20 -5.61 -9.95 -5.65
C ILE A 20 -5.42 -9.08 -6.91
N PRO A 21 -5.77 -9.58 -8.12
CA PRO A 21 -5.71 -8.75 -9.32
C PRO A 21 -6.78 -7.66 -9.22
N GLY A 22 -6.43 -6.44 -9.64
CA GLY A 22 -7.42 -5.37 -9.77
C GLY A 22 -8.50 -5.78 -10.78
N SER A 23 -9.77 -5.54 -10.45
CA SER A 23 -10.88 -5.78 -11.38
C SER A 23 -10.95 -4.68 -12.46
N SER A 24 -11.57 -4.98 -13.60
CA SER A 24 -11.87 -3.99 -14.65
C SER A 24 -13.19 -3.25 -14.37
N PRO A 25 -13.29 -1.92 -14.60
CA PRO A 25 -12.20 -1.02 -14.98
C PRO A 25 -11.17 -0.87 -13.85
N PHE A 26 -9.88 -0.82 -14.19
CA PHE A 26 -8.84 -0.70 -13.18
C PHE A 26 -8.88 0.68 -12.54
N THR A 27 -9.39 0.75 -11.32
CA THR A 27 -9.36 1.91 -10.43
C THR A 27 -8.67 1.55 -9.12
N THR A 28 -8.26 2.57 -8.36
CA THR A 28 -7.50 2.41 -7.11
C THR A 28 -8.23 3.11 -5.95
N LEU A 29 -9.55 2.95 -5.92
CA LEU A 29 -10.44 3.57 -4.92
C LEU A 29 -10.75 2.59 -3.78
N SER A 30 -11.41 3.11 -2.74
CA SER A 30 -11.85 2.31 -1.60
C SER A 30 -12.83 1.20 -1.99
N GLU A 31 -13.70 1.45 -2.95
CA GLU A 31 -14.68 0.50 -3.45
C GLU A 31 -14.01 -0.73 -4.08
N ASP A 32 -12.87 -0.53 -4.75
CA ASP A 32 -12.08 -1.60 -5.34
C ASP A 32 -11.43 -2.47 -4.27
N GLY A 33 -10.73 -1.82 -3.33
CA GLY A 33 -10.12 -2.51 -2.19
C GLY A 33 -11.15 -3.32 -1.39
N TYR A 34 -12.35 -2.78 -1.17
CA TYR A 34 -13.45 -3.48 -0.53
C TYR A 34 -13.92 -4.69 -1.35
N ARG A 35 -14.32 -4.47 -2.61
CA ARG A 35 -14.89 -5.49 -3.49
C ARG A 35 -13.93 -6.65 -3.68
N ASP A 36 -12.67 -6.35 -3.98
CA ASP A 36 -11.69 -7.35 -4.38
C ASP A 36 -11.20 -8.14 -3.15
N THR A 37 -11.02 -7.48 -2.00
CA THR A 37 -10.72 -8.16 -0.72
C THR A 37 -11.88 -9.06 -0.28
N LYS A 38 -13.13 -8.59 -0.39
CA LYS A 38 -14.31 -9.37 0.00
C LYS A 38 -14.43 -10.66 -0.83
N LYS A 39 -14.25 -10.56 -2.15
CA LYS A 39 -14.20 -11.73 -3.05
C LYS A 39 -13.03 -12.66 -2.72
N PHE A 40 -11.89 -12.10 -2.32
CA PHE A 40 -10.70 -12.88 -1.97
C PHE A 40 -10.89 -13.67 -0.67
N LEU A 41 -11.44 -13.05 0.38
CA LEU A 41 -11.71 -13.69 1.67
C LEU A 41 -12.65 -14.90 1.54
N GLN A 42 -13.61 -14.85 0.61
CA GLN A 42 -14.52 -15.98 0.32
C GLN A 42 -13.79 -17.26 -0.13
N LYS A 43 -12.59 -17.14 -0.70
CA LYS A 43 -11.78 -18.28 -1.13
C LYS A 43 -11.03 -18.97 0.03
N LYS A 44 -11.05 -18.38 1.23
CA LYS A 44 -10.43 -18.92 2.46
C LYS A 44 -8.93 -19.25 2.32
N HIS A 45 -8.20 -18.44 1.55
CA HIS A 45 -6.74 -18.49 1.56
C HIS A 45 -6.21 -18.16 2.96
N LYS A 46 -5.11 -18.79 3.36
CA LYS A 46 -4.42 -18.47 4.62
C LYS A 46 -3.36 -17.40 4.37
N PHE A 47 -3.49 -16.27 5.04
CA PHE A 47 -2.53 -15.16 5.02
C PHE A 47 -2.70 -14.35 6.30
N SER A 48 -1.64 -13.65 6.73
CA SER A 48 -1.64 -12.83 7.96
C SER A 48 -1.55 -11.33 7.69
N VAL A 49 -1.20 -10.93 6.46
CA VAL A 49 -1.00 -9.53 6.10
C VAL A 49 -1.54 -9.23 4.70
N LEU A 50 -2.19 -8.08 4.56
CA LEU A 50 -2.63 -7.52 3.29
C LEU A 50 -1.83 -6.24 2.99
N PHE A 51 -1.10 -6.27 1.87
CA PHE A 51 -0.45 -5.10 1.29
C PHE A 51 -1.35 -4.52 0.20
N ALA A 52 -1.89 -3.33 0.44
CA ALA A 52 -2.68 -2.62 -0.55
C ALA A 52 -1.80 -1.73 -1.43
N LEU A 53 -2.23 -1.50 -2.67
CA LEU A 53 -1.53 -0.62 -3.61
C LEU A 53 -1.47 0.83 -3.11
N ASN A 54 -2.52 1.29 -2.43
CA ASN A 54 -2.59 2.61 -1.81
C ASN A 54 -3.48 2.62 -0.55
N ASP A 55 -3.51 3.75 0.14
CA ASP A 55 -4.30 3.94 1.37
C ASP A 55 -5.80 3.82 1.14
N LEU A 56 -6.35 4.28 0.01
CA LEU A 56 -7.79 4.17 -0.27
C LEU A 56 -8.22 2.70 -0.39
N MET A 57 -7.48 1.91 -1.16
CA MET A 57 -7.73 0.47 -1.29
C MET A 57 -7.53 -0.25 0.04
N ALA A 58 -6.53 0.14 0.85
CA ALA A 58 -6.35 -0.40 2.19
C ALA A 58 -7.59 -0.15 3.07
N ILE A 59 -8.12 1.07 3.07
CA ILE A 59 -9.32 1.46 3.83
C ILE A 59 -10.54 0.61 3.40
N GLY A 60 -10.70 0.42 2.09
CA GLY A 60 -11.71 -0.49 1.54
C GLY A 60 -11.55 -1.93 2.02
N ALA A 61 -10.33 -2.46 1.95
CA ALA A 61 -9.98 -3.80 2.42
C ALA A 61 -10.26 -3.96 3.92
N MET A 62 -9.90 -2.97 4.75
CA MET A 62 -10.20 -2.96 6.18
C MET A 62 -11.70 -3.04 6.47
N LYS A 63 -12.54 -2.41 5.63
CA LYS A 63 -13.99 -2.54 5.73
C LYS A 63 -14.43 -3.98 5.42
N ALA A 64 -13.94 -4.57 4.34
CA ALA A 64 -14.28 -5.95 3.96
C ALA A 64 -13.86 -6.96 5.03
N ILE A 65 -12.63 -6.86 5.55
CA ILE A 65 -12.11 -7.74 6.60
C ILE A 65 -13.01 -7.70 7.85
N ARG A 66 -13.39 -6.50 8.30
CA ARG A 66 -14.28 -6.33 9.47
C ARG A 66 -15.68 -6.90 9.23
N GLU A 67 -16.24 -6.74 8.02
CA GLU A 67 -17.54 -7.30 7.67
C GLU A 67 -17.55 -8.84 7.63
N GLU A 68 -16.41 -9.46 7.34
CA GLU A 68 -16.23 -10.93 7.43
C GLU A 68 -15.95 -11.39 8.87
N GLY A 69 -16.05 -10.50 9.87
CA GLY A 69 -15.88 -10.81 11.29
C GLY A 69 -14.42 -10.98 11.73
N LEU A 70 -13.45 -10.61 10.89
CA LEU A 70 -12.03 -10.67 11.19
C LEU A 70 -11.54 -9.36 11.81
N ARG A 71 -10.57 -9.46 12.72
CA ARG A 71 -9.99 -8.34 13.45
C ARG A 71 -8.73 -7.84 12.78
N ILE A 72 -8.55 -6.53 12.85
CA ILE A 72 -7.34 -5.83 12.40
C ILE A 72 -6.75 -5.15 13.64
N PRO A 73 -5.49 -5.41 14.00
CA PRO A 73 -4.49 -6.21 13.27
C PRO A 73 -4.45 -7.70 13.63
N ASP A 74 -5.25 -8.16 14.61
CA ASP A 74 -5.06 -9.45 15.27
C ASP A 74 -5.16 -10.68 14.34
N ASP A 75 -6.13 -10.67 13.42
CA ASP A 75 -6.33 -11.77 12.48
C ASP A 75 -5.64 -11.46 11.13
N ILE A 76 -5.74 -10.21 10.66
CA ILE A 76 -5.10 -9.73 9.45
C ILE A 76 -4.51 -8.33 9.69
N SER A 77 -3.19 -8.21 9.54
CA SER A 77 -2.50 -6.93 9.46
C SER A 77 -2.73 -6.27 8.09
N VAL A 78 -2.81 -4.94 8.04
CA VAL A 78 -3.04 -4.18 6.80
C VAL A 78 -2.03 -3.06 6.65
N VAL A 79 -1.43 -2.97 5.47
CA VAL A 79 -0.48 -1.91 5.09
C VAL A 79 -0.98 -1.19 3.84
N GLY A 80 -0.98 0.14 3.88
CA GLY A 80 -1.26 1.00 2.74
C GLY A 80 -0.02 1.67 2.15
N CYS A 81 -0.25 2.59 1.21
CA CYS A 81 0.78 3.42 0.60
C CYS A 81 0.14 4.76 0.23
N ASP A 82 0.69 5.87 0.72
CA ASP A 82 0.47 7.28 0.34
C ASP A 82 0.63 8.21 1.54
N ASN A 83 0.38 7.69 2.75
CA ASN A 83 0.22 8.45 3.97
C ASN A 83 -0.82 9.58 3.86
N LEU A 84 -2.03 9.23 3.41
CA LEU A 84 -3.16 10.15 3.41
C LEU A 84 -3.55 10.51 4.85
N TYR A 85 -4.11 11.71 5.03
CA TYR A 85 -4.68 12.12 6.32
C TYR A 85 -5.72 11.11 6.85
N LEU A 86 -6.51 10.52 5.93
CA LEU A 86 -7.50 9.49 6.28
C LEU A 86 -6.88 8.30 7.01
N SER A 87 -5.63 7.95 6.72
CA SER A 87 -4.90 6.83 7.32
C SER A 87 -4.71 6.97 8.83
N GLU A 88 -4.76 8.20 9.38
CA GLU A 88 -4.73 8.45 10.83
C GLU A 88 -6.10 8.29 11.49
N THR A 89 -7.16 8.44 10.70
CA THR A 89 -8.56 8.45 11.16
C THR A 89 -9.25 7.10 11.04
N THR A 90 -8.59 6.10 10.44
CA THR A 90 -9.11 4.73 10.39
C THR A 90 -9.12 4.09 11.78
N CYS A 91 -9.89 3.02 11.94
CA CYS A 91 -9.93 2.24 13.18
C CYS A 91 -9.63 0.76 12.87
N PRO A 92 -8.42 0.26 13.17
CA PRO A 92 -7.28 0.98 13.76
C PRO A 92 -6.62 1.98 12.78
N PRO A 93 -5.82 2.96 13.25
CA PRO A 93 -4.98 3.81 12.39
C PRO A 93 -4.06 2.98 11.48
N LEU A 94 -4.07 3.31 10.19
CA LEU A 94 -3.44 2.54 9.12
C LEU A 94 -1.92 2.80 9.03
N THR A 95 -1.13 1.73 9.17
CA THR A 95 0.28 1.69 8.79
C THR A 95 0.41 1.85 7.29
N THR A 96 1.29 2.75 6.84
CA THR A 96 1.38 3.13 5.42
C THR A 96 2.78 3.56 5.03
N ILE A 97 3.09 3.50 3.75
CA ILE A 97 4.33 4.05 3.17
C ILE A 97 4.10 5.51 2.80
N HIS A 98 4.86 6.42 3.41
CA HIS A 98 4.89 7.82 3.03
C HIS A 98 5.78 8.03 1.80
N ILE A 99 5.17 8.50 0.72
CA ILE A 99 5.85 8.98 -0.47
C ILE A 99 5.99 10.51 -0.36
N PRO A 100 7.21 11.10 -0.49
CA PRO A 100 7.43 12.53 -0.35
C PRO A 100 6.95 13.32 -1.58
N LYS A 101 5.64 13.21 -1.90
CA LYS A 101 5.01 13.74 -3.13
C LYS A 101 5.22 15.24 -3.34
N ARG A 102 5.18 16.03 -2.26
CA ARG A 102 5.43 17.48 -2.33
C ARG A 102 6.85 17.79 -2.76
N GLU A 103 7.81 17.03 -2.25
CA GLU A 103 9.23 17.20 -2.58
C GLU A 103 9.52 16.73 -4.01
N ILE A 104 8.91 15.62 -4.45
CA ILE A 104 8.96 15.17 -5.84
C ILE A 104 8.48 16.30 -6.78
N GLY A 105 7.32 16.90 -6.49
CA GLY A 105 6.79 17.99 -7.32
C GLY A 105 7.68 19.24 -7.33
N ARG A 106 8.20 19.63 -6.16
CA ARG A 106 9.14 20.76 -6.03
C ARG A 106 10.41 20.53 -6.85
N LEU A 107 11.08 19.40 -6.65
CA LEU A 107 12.30 19.05 -7.35
C LEU A 107 12.07 18.87 -8.84
N ALA A 108 10.96 18.27 -9.27
CA ALA A 108 10.62 18.12 -10.68
C ALA A 108 10.53 19.49 -11.38
N MET A 109 9.90 20.48 -10.73
CA MET A 109 9.81 21.84 -11.27
C MET A 109 11.18 22.54 -11.29
N GLU A 110 11.98 22.37 -10.23
CA GLU A 110 13.34 22.92 -10.17
C GLU A 110 14.22 22.35 -11.29
N LEU A 111 14.25 21.04 -11.46
CA LEU A 111 15.00 20.37 -12.53
C LEU A 111 14.52 20.81 -13.92
N LEU A 112 13.22 21.02 -14.11
CA LEU A 112 12.68 21.54 -15.37
C LEU A 112 13.20 22.96 -15.66
N LEU A 113 13.26 23.83 -14.65
CA LEU A 113 13.77 25.19 -14.79
C LEU A 113 15.28 25.22 -15.07
N GLU A 114 16.05 24.34 -14.45
CA GLU A 114 17.49 24.13 -14.74
C GLU A 114 17.69 23.76 -16.22
N ILE A 115 16.92 22.77 -16.73
CA ILE A 115 16.96 22.35 -18.14
C ILE A 115 16.62 23.51 -19.09
N ILE A 116 15.59 24.30 -18.78
CA ILE A 116 15.18 25.45 -19.60
C ILE A 116 16.29 26.52 -19.68
N ARG A 117 17.13 26.64 -18.64
CA ARG A 117 18.28 27.56 -18.61
C ARG A 117 19.51 27.03 -19.34
N GLY A 118 19.45 25.80 -19.84
CA GLY A 118 20.58 25.13 -20.50
C GLY A 118 21.57 24.49 -19.53
N GLU A 119 21.16 24.23 -18.28
CA GLU A 119 21.95 23.44 -17.34
C GLU A 119 21.87 21.94 -17.66
N ASP A 120 22.90 21.19 -17.27
CA ASP A 120 22.93 19.74 -17.45
C ASP A 120 21.87 19.04 -16.59
N TYR A 121 21.30 17.97 -17.12
CA TYR A 121 20.35 17.18 -16.35
C TYR A 121 21.06 16.49 -15.17
N ARG A 122 20.36 16.40 -14.03
CA ARG A 122 20.83 15.65 -12.86
C ARG A 122 19.75 14.76 -12.30
N LYS A 123 20.17 13.63 -11.75
CA LYS A 123 19.29 12.67 -11.06
C LYS A 123 19.24 13.01 -9.57
N VAL A 124 18.04 13.02 -9.01
CA VAL A 124 17.81 13.12 -7.56
C VAL A 124 17.03 11.90 -7.11
N GLU A 125 17.48 11.28 -6.03
CA GLU A 125 16.80 10.13 -5.42
C GLU A 125 16.11 10.57 -4.14
N LEU A 126 14.82 10.22 -4.04
CA LEU A 126 14.02 10.42 -2.84
C LEU A 126 13.56 9.06 -2.35
N PHE A 127 13.66 8.84 -1.05
CA PHE A 127 13.32 7.57 -0.44
C PHE A 127 11.97 7.66 0.27
N PRO A 128 11.10 6.66 0.10
CA PRO A 128 9.90 6.55 0.90
C PRO A 128 10.26 6.22 2.35
N SER A 129 9.31 6.42 3.26
CA SER A 129 9.45 6.01 4.67
C SER A 129 8.23 5.25 5.14
N LEU A 130 8.43 4.25 6.01
CA LEU A 130 7.31 3.54 6.62
C LEU A 130 6.78 4.33 7.81
N VAL A 131 5.47 4.56 7.83
CA VAL A 131 4.75 5.17 8.94
C VAL A 131 3.99 4.06 9.67
N VAL A 132 4.59 3.56 10.74
CA VAL A 132 4.02 2.48 11.56
C VAL A 132 2.89 3.03 12.43
N ARG A 133 1.72 2.39 12.37
CA ARG A 133 0.54 2.67 13.20
C ARG A 133 -0.01 1.34 13.76
N GLN A 134 -1.31 1.29 14.05
CA GLN A 134 -1.94 0.20 14.80
C GLN A 134 -2.56 -0.89 13.92
N SER A 135 -2.49 -0.78 12.59
CA SER A 135 -3.02 -1.80 11.68
C SER A 135 -2.06 -2.96 11.39
N VAL A 136 -0.90 -3.02 12.06
CA VAL A 136 0.09 -4.10 11.90
C VAL A 136 0.56 -4.57 13.26
N ILE A 137 0.75 -5.89 13.40
CA ILE A 137 1.46 -6.51 14.53
C ILE A 137 2.66 -7.31 14.03
N PRO A 138 3.72 -7.49 14.84
CA PRO A 138 4.79 -8.42 14.54
C PRO A 138 4.26 -9.84 14.37
N LEU A 139 4.87 -10.62 13.46
CA LEU A 139 4.66 -12.06 13.41
C LEU A 139 5.13 -12.68 14.74
N GLN A 140 4.27 -13.48 15.34
CA GLN A 140 4.59 -14.33 16.50
C GLN A 140 5.14 -15.67 16.05
#